data_AF-A0A9E5E9N0-F1
#
_entry.id   AF-A0A9E5E9N0-F1
#
_cell.length_a   1.000
_cell.length_b   1.000
_cell.length_c   1.000
_cell.angle_alpha   90.00
_cell.angle_beta   90.00
_cell.angle_gamma   90.00
#
_symmetry.space_group_name_H-M   'P 1'
#
loop_
_entity.id
_entity.type
_entity.pdbx_description
1 polymer ?
#
loop_
_entity_poly.entity_id
_entity_poly.type
_entity_poly.pdbx_seq_one_letter_code
_entity_poly.pdbx_strand_id
1 'polypeptide(L)'
;KVVDGWTEAYTVEFSGSSGKGSRPLVVSYASSPPAEVVYSDPPVDAPPTAVIESTCFRQVEFAGVLRGTKNEDAAAKLVDYLSGPVFQADLPLTLFVNPANTTVELPKVFTDFAATPDAPLTMDPARIETNRTTWLENWRAAAL
;
A
#
# COMPACT_ATOMS: atom_id res chain seq x y z
N LYS A 1 0.17 -20.09 -2.53
CA LYS A 1 -0.26 -19.93 -3.93
C LYS A 1 0.22 -18.57 -4.37
N VAL A 2 0.81 -18.47 -5.55
CA VAL A 2 1.06 -17.19 -6.20
C VAL A 2 -0.07 -17.02 -7.21
N VAL A 3 -0.62 -15.81 -7.30
CA VAL A 3 -1.66 -15.43 -8.27
C VAL A 3 -1.22 -14.14 -8.95
N ASP A 4 -1.85 -13.84 -10.08
CA ASP A 4 -1.44 -12.76 -10.99
C ASP A 4 -1.58 -11.35 -10.40
N GLY A 5 -2.34 -11.19 -9.31
CA GLY A 5 -2.52 -9.87 -8.72
C GLY A 5 -3.11 -9.86 -7.32
N TRP A 6 -3.00 -8.68 -6.70
CA TRP A 6 -3.52 -8.42 -5.37
C TRP A 6 -5.02 -8.69 -5.26
N THR A 7 -5.81 -8.28 -6.27
CA THR A 7 -7.27 -8.47 -6.25
C THR A 7 -7.66 -9.94 -6.11
N GLU A 8 -7.10 -10.84 -6.92
CA GLU A 8 -7.38 -12.27 -6.80
C GLU A 8 -6.89 -12.82 -5.45
N ALA A 9 -5.69 -12.42 -5.02
CA ALA A 9 -5.14 -12.86 -3.74
C ALA A 9 -6.05 -12.48 -2.57
N TYR A 10 -6.60 -11.27 -2.59
CA TYR A 10 -7.34 -10.68 -1.47
C TYR A 10 -8.84 -11.00 -1.49
N THR A 11 -9.48 -10.98 -2.65
CA THR A 11 -10.95 -11.10 -2.77
C THR A 11 -11.41 -12.49 -3.16
N VAL A 12 -10.49 -13.38 -3.60
CA VAL A 12 -10.82 -14.74 -4.01
C VAL A 12 -10.14 -15.77 -3.12
N GLU A 13 -8.80 -15.76 -3.06
CA GLU A 13 -8.04 -16.82 -2.40
C GLU A 13 -8.02 -16.71 -0.88
N PHE A 14 -7.98 -15.49 -0.37
CA PHE A 14 -7.99 -15.18 1.05
C PHE A 14 -9.36 -15.50 1.66
N SER A 15 -9.34 -16.08 2.86
CA SER A 15 -10.55 -16.45 3.60
C SER A 15 -11.07 -15.32 4.49
N GLY A 16 -10.26 -14.27 4.70
CA GLY A 16 -10.66 -13.09 5.48
C GLY A 16 -11.28 -12.01 4.60
N SER A 17 -11.78 -10.95 5.24
CA SER A 17 -12.32 -9.76 4.57
C SER A 17 -13.45 -10.08 3.57
N SER A 18 -13.37 -9.51 2.36
CA SER A 18 -14.31 -9.74 1.25
C SER A 18 -14.16 -11.11 0.61
N GLY A 19 -13.02 -11.79 0.80
CA GLY A 19 -12.75 -13.11 0.23
C GLY A 19 -13.54 -14.24 0.88
N LYS A 20 -13.68 -15.34 0.13
CA LYS A 20 -14.30 -16.61 0.58
C LYS A 20 -13.43 -17.82 0.26
N GLY A 21 -12.14 -17.60 0.04
CA GLY A 21 -11.18 -18.65 -0.27
C GLY A 21 -10.79 -19.47 0.96
N SER A 22 -9.82 -20.35 0.79
CA SER A 22 -9.34 -21.26 1.84
C SER A 22 -8.03 -20.81 2.49
N ARG A 23 -7.44 -19.69 2.06
CA ARG A 23 -6.13 -19.22 2.56
C ARG A 23 -6.32 -18.27 3.73
N PRO A 24 -5.82 -18.57 4.94
CA PRO A 24 -5.99 -17.70 6.11
C PRO A 24 -5.00 -16.53 6.15
N LEU A 25 -4.03 -16.46 5.23
CA LEU A 25 -3.00 -15.43 5.16
C LEU A 25 -2.87 -14.92 3.72
N VAL A 26 -2.63 -13.62 3.59
CA VAL A 26 -2.44 -12.93 2.30
C VAL A 26 -1.36 -11.86 2.44
N VAL A 27 -0.59 -11.63 1.38
CA VAL A 27 0.31 -10.47 1.30
C VAL A 27 -0.53 -9.27 0.87
N SER A 28 -0.64 -8.28 1.76
CA SER A 28 -1.41 -7.05 1.53
C SER A 28 -0.75 -5.88 2.26
N TYR A 29 -1.35 -4.69 2.15
CA TYR A 29 -0.89 -3.47 2.81
C TYR A 29 -1.28 -3.47 4.30
N ALA A 30 -0.41 -2.93 5.15
CA ALA A 30 -0.68 -2.74 6.58
C ALA A 30 -1.86 -1.77 6.86
N SER A 31 -2.25 -1.01 5.83
CA SER A 31 -3.40 -0.09 5.80
C SER A 31 -4.67 -0.73 5.20
N SER A 32 -4.66 -2.03 4.89
CA SER A 32 -5.88 -2.74 4.48
C SER A 32 -6.98 -2.76 5.54
N PRO A 33 -6.70 -3.01 6.85
CA PRO A 33 -7.77 -3.09 7.86
C PRO A 33 -8.66 -1.83 7.94
N PRO A 34 -8.14 -0.58 7.90
CA PRO A 34 -8.98 0.62 7.77
C PRO A 34 -9.95 0.59 6.59
N ALA A 35 -9.52 0.09 5.42
CA ALA A 35 -10.38 -0.01 4.24
C ALA A 35 -11.55 -0.98 4.44
N GLU A 36 -11.33 -2.06 5.19
CA GLU A 36 -12.37 -3.04 5.49
C GLU A 36 -13.45 -2.45 6.37
N VAL A 37 -13.08 -1.56 7.29
CA VAL A 37 -14.04 -0.81 8.12
C VAL A 37 -14.79 0.19 7.27
N VAL A 38 -14.08 1.04 6.51
CA VAL A 38 -14.70 2.11 5.70
C VAL A 38 -15.66 1.57 4.63
N TYR A 39 -15.32 0.45 3.99
CA TYR A 39 -16.13 -0.15 2.93
C TYR A 39 -17.02 -1.31 3.39
N SER A 40 -17.14 -1.54 4.70
CA SER A 40 -18.02 -2.57 5.22
C SER A 40 -19.49 -2.29 4.93
N ASP A 41 -20.20 -3.31 4.47
CA ASP A 41 -21.66 -3.33 4.37
C ASP A 41 -22.18 -4.71 4.86
N PRO A 42 -22.86 -4.79 6.01
CA PRO A 42 -23.21 -3.68 6.91
C PRO A 42 -21.97 -3.08 7.63
N PRO A 43 -22.08 -1.84 8.18
CA PRO A 43 -21.01 -1.22 8.94
C PRO A 43 -20.51 -2.10 10.10
N VAL A 44 -19.19 -2.14 10.29
CA VAL A 44 -18.53 -2.83 11.42
C VAL A 44 -17.70 -1.87 12.25
N ASP A 45 -17.51 -2.18 13.53
CA ASP A 45 -16.72 -1.36 14.46
C ASP A 45 -15.22 -1.71 14.45
N ALA A 46 -14.83 -2.83 13.85
CA ALA A 46 -13.44 -3.30 13.79
C ALA A 46 -13.20 -4.13 12.52
N PRO A 47 -11.99 -4.12 11.97
CA PRO A 47 -11.66 -4.92 10.80
C PRO A 47 -11.70 -6.42 11.12
N PRO A 48 -12.13 -7.27 10.18
CA PRO A 48 -12.08 -8.72 10.32
C PRO A 48 -10.65 -9.30 10.19
N THR A 49 -9.66 -8.47 9.87
CA THR A 49 -8.27 -8.88 9.66
C THR A 49 -7.30 -8.20 10.64
N ALA A 50 -6.11 -8.78 10.77
CA ALA A 50 -5.00 -8.24 11.55
C ALA A 50 -3.70 -8.33 10.75
N VAL A 51 -2.73 -7.48 11.11
CA VAL A 51 -1.44 -7.39 10.42
C VAL A 51 -0.37 -8.15 11.20
N ILE A 52 0.43 -8.95 10.50
CA ILE A 52 1.64 -9.57 11.07
C ILE A 52 2.80 -8.60 10.90
N GLU A 53 2.96 -7.67 11.84
CA GLU A 53 3.87 -6.51 11.70
C GLU A 53 5.33 -6.88 11.38
N SER A 54 5.82 -8.00 11.90
CA SER A 54 7.19 -8.49 11.65
C SER A 54 7.45 -8.89 10.19
N THR A 55 6.39 -8.98 9.36
CA THR A 55 6.48 -9.31 7.93
C THR A 55 6.37 -8.08 7.04
N CYS A 56 6.07 -6.90 7.60
CA CYS A 56 5.84 -5.70 6.82
C CYS A 56 7.15 -5.20 6.18
N PHE A 57 7.12 -5.05 4.86
CA PHE A 57 8.18 -4.41 4.09
C PHE A 57 7.83 -2.94 3.82
N ARG A 58 8.77 -2.02 4.04
CA ARG A 58 8.55 -0.59 3.80
C ARG A 58 8.52 -0.31 2.30
N GLN A 59 7.36 0.12 1.81
CA GLN A 59 7.18 0.69 0.48
C GLN A 59 7.08 2.22 0.61
N VAL A 60 7.73 2.94 -0.32
CA VAL A 60 7.64 4.39 -0.45
C VAL A 60 7.31 4.70 -1.90
N GLU A 61 6.29 5.55 -2.10
CA GLU A 61 5.89 6.02 -3.42
C GLU A 61 6.50 7.39 -3.68
N PHE A 62 7.03 7.58 -4.89
CA PHE A 62 7.73 8.79 -5.29
C PHE A 62 7.02 9.47 -6.45
N ALA A 63 6.95 10.79 -6.40
CA ALA A 63 6.64 11.64 -7.54
C ALA A 63 7.91 12.39 -7.95
N GLY A 64 8.15 12.53 -9.26
CA GLY A 64 9.34 13.20 -9.76
C GLY A 64 9.15 13.74 -11.18
N VAL A 65 9.94 14.76 -11.52
CA VAL A 65 9.95 15.35 -12.86
C VAL A 65 10.90 14.57 -13.76
N LEU A 66 10.38 14.06 -14.88
CA LEU A 66 11.20 13.32 -15.85
C LEU A 66 12.14 14.26 -16.62
N ARG A 67 13.40 13.83 -16.78
CA ARG A 67 14.41 14.53 -17.57
C ARG A 67 13.92 14.76 -19.01
N GLY A 68 14.11 15.97 -19.52
CA GLY A 68 13.76 16.32 -20.91
C GLY A 68 12.32 16.76 -21.11
N THR A 69 11.56 16.96 -20.03
CA THR A 69 10.25 17.62 -20.13
C THR A 69 10.41 19.04 -20.67
N LYS A 70 9.45 19.49 -21.50
CA LYS A 70 9.38 20.88 -21.96
C LYS A 70 8.65 21.80 -20.97
N ASN A 71 8.11 21.25 -19.89
CA ASN A 71 7.23 21.93 -18.93
C ASN A 71 7.78 21.78 -17.50
N GLU A 72 9.05 22.08 -17.28
CA GLU A 72 9.72 21.88 -15.98
C GLU A 72 9.00 22.63 -14.84
N ASP A 73 8.70 23.91 -15.03
CA ASP A 73 8.02 24.74 -14.01
C ASP A 73 6.63 24.20 -13.65
N ALA A 74 5.87 23.74 -14.64
CA ALA A 74 4.53 23.19 -14.40
C ALA A 74 4.60 21.83 -13.69
N ALA A 75 5.57 20.99 -14.06
CA ALA A 75 5.80 19.70 -13.42
C ALA A 75 6.28 19.86 -11.97
N ALA A 76 7.15 20.83 -11.69
CA ALA A 76 7.58 21.16 -10.34
C ALA A 76 6.40 21.57 -9.45
N LYS A 77 5.52 22.46 -9.94
CA LYS A 77 4.29 22.85 -9.23
C LYS A 77 3.37 21.68 -8.91
N LEU A 78 3.31 20.67 -9.78
CA LEU A 78 2.54 19.46 -9.51
C LEU A 78 3.17 18.64 -8.38
N VAL A 79 4.50 18.44 -8.39
CA VAL A 79 5.20 17.74 -7.30
C VAL A 79 5.06 18.48 -5.97
N ASP A 80 5.14 19.80 -5.97
CA ASP A 80 4.88 20.63 -4.79
C ASP A 80 3.44 20.44 -4.27
N TYR A 81 2.45 20.40 -5.16
CA TYR A 81 1.07 20.13 -4.79
C TYR A 81 0.89 18.73 -4.20
N LEU A 82 1.46 17.70 -4.83
CA LEU A 82 1.36 16.31 -4.38
C LEU A 82 2.03 16.08 -3.02
N SER A 83 3.07 16.85 -2.68
CA SER A 83 3.71 16.80 -1.35
C SER A 83 3.06 17.73 -0.33
N GLY A 84 2.20 18.65 -0.78
CA GLY A 84 1.46 19.60 0.03
C GLY A 84 0.39 18.95 0.91
N PRO A 85 -0.03 19.63 1.99
CA PRO A 85 -0.95 19.05 2.98
C PRO A 85 -2.33 18.73 2.41
N VAL A 86 -2.79 19.46 1.39
CA VAL A 86 -4.12 19.25 0.79
C VAL A 86 -4.22 17.86 0.16
N PHE A 87 -3.31 17.54 -0.77
CA PHE A 87 -3.32 16.23 -1.42
C PHE A 87 -2.98 15.12 -0.44
N GLN A 88 -2.00 15.35 0.44
CA GLN A 88 -1.56 14.35 1.42
C GLN A 88 -2.66 14.01 2.44
N ALA A 89 -3.55 14.94 2.79
CA ALA A 89 -4.71 14.68 3.66
C ALA A 89 -5.78 13.79 3.03
N ASP A 90 -5.89 13.76 1.71
CA ASP A 90 -6.86 12.90 1.01
C ASP A 90 -6.38 11.45 0.87
N LEU A 91 -5.06 11.21 0.92
CA LEU A 91 -4.45 9.90 0.68
C LEU A 91 -4.99 8.76 1.57
N PRO A 92 -5.17 8.95 2.90
CA PRO A 92 -5.64 7.86 3.76
C PRO A 92 -7.00 7.31 3.38
N LEU A 93 -7.94 8.15 2.91
CA LEU A 93 -9.32 7.70 2.62
C LEU A 93 -9.59 7.48 1.14
N THR A 94 -8.66 7.85 0.26
CA THR A 94 -8.81 7.65 -1.20
C THR A 94 -7.95 6.51 -1.72
N LEU A 95 -6.70 6.41 -1.25
CA LEU A 95 -5.72 5.41 -1.70
C LEU A 95 -5.32 4.44 -0.58
N PHE A 96 -5.78 4.67 0.65
CA PHE A 96 -5.44 3.89 1.82
C PHE A 96 -3.93 3.76 2.06
N VAL A 97 -3.22 4.89 1.97
CA VAL A 97 -1.79 4.99 2.27
C VAL A 97 -1.52 6.07 3.30
N ASN A 98 -0.43 5.92 4.06
CA ASN A 98 0.01 6.95 4.98
C ASN A 98 0.61 8.14 4.20
N PRO A 99 0.34 9.39 4.60
CA PRO A 99 0.95 10.55 3.99
C PRO A 99 2.46 10.59 4.29
N ALA A 100 3.23 11.06 3.30
CA ALA A 100 4.62 11.40 3.48
C ALA A 100 4.80 12.74 4.22
N ASN A 101 3.81 13.63 4.13
CA ASN A 101 3.81 14.90 4.86
C ASN A 101 3.37 14.68 6.32
N THR A 102 4.32 14.84 7.25
CA THR A 102 4.12 14.57 8.69
C THR A 102 3.27 15.60 9.42
N THR A 103 2.88 16.70 8.77
CA THR A 103 1.95 17.68 9.37
C THR A 103 0.48 17.34 9.13
N VAL A 104 0.19 16.30 8.34
CA VAL A 104 -1.17 15.83 8.07
C VAL A 104 -1.66 14.97 9.22
N GLU A 105 -2.81 15.32 9.78
CA GLU A 105 -3.49 14.50 10.77
C GLU A 105 -4.16 13.29 10.10
N LEU A 106 -3.93 12.10 10.65
CA LEU A 106 -4.56 10.88 10.15
C LEU A 106 -6.02 10.79 10.62
N PRO A 107 -6.95 10.32 9.76
CA PRO A 107 -8.30 9.99 10.17
C PRO A 107 -8.33 8.96 11.29
N LYS A 108 -9.36 9.00 12.14
CA LYS A 108 -9.49 8.09 13.31
C LYS A 108 -9.39 6.62 12.93
N VAL A 109 -10.01 6.21 11.81
CA VAL A 109 -9.98 4.82 11.33
C VAL A 109 -8.55 4.33 11.02
N PHE A 110 -7.65 5.23 10.63
CA PHE A 110 -6.23 4.91 10.45
C PHE A 110 -5.52 4.77 11.78
N THR A 111 -5.70 5.72 12.70
CA THR A 111 -5.06 5.65 14.02
C THR A 111 -5.55 4.48 14.85
N ASP A 112 -6.79 4.03 14.64
CA ASP A 112 -7.36 2.89 15.35
C ASP A 112 -6.93 1.53 14.76
N PHE A 113 -6.81 1.42 13.42
CA PHE A 113 -6.75 0.11 12.75
C PHE A 113 -5.59 -0.07 11.77
N ALA A 114 -4.90 1.00 11.34
CA ALA A 114 -3.72 0.84 10.49
C ALA A 114 -2.53 0.42 11.36
N ALA A 115 -1.87 -0.68 11.00
CA ALA A 115 -0.65 -1.06 11.70
C ALA A 115 0.49 -0.09 11.34
N THR A 116 1.26 0.31 12.36
CA THR A 116 2.46 1.14 12.19
C THR A 116 3.67 0.37 12.73
N PRO A 117 4.27 -0.52 11.92
CA PRO A 117 5.41 -1.32 12.37
C PRO A 117 6.57 -0.42 12.77
N ASP A 118 7.10 -0.61 13.99
CA ASP A 118 8.24 0.14 14.53
C ASP A 118 9.52 -0.07 13.70
N ALA A 119 9.72 -1.30 13.21
CA ALA A 119 10.90 -1.73 12.48
C ALA A 119 10.51 -2.55 11.22
N PRO A 120 9.92 -1.91 10.19
CA PRO A 120 9.57 -2.62 8.97
C PRO A 120 10.82 -3.09 8.24
N LEU A 121 10.70 -4.24 7.57
CA LEU A 121 11.75 -4.76 6.71
C LEU A 121 12.06 -3.77 5.58
N THR A 122 13.33 -3.63 5.24
CA THR A 122 13.79 -2.83 4.11
C THR A 122 14.82 -3.62 3.30
N MET A 123 15.15 -3.13 2.12
CA MET A 123 16.22 -3.67 1.30
C MET A 123 16.95 -2.52 0.63
N ASP A 124 18.28 -2.66 0.49
CA ASP A 124 19.09 -1.72 -0.26
C ASP A 124 18.53 -1.57 -1.70
N PRO A 125 18.17 -0.34 -2.15
CA PRO A 125 17.69 -0.11 -3.51
C PRO A 125 18.63 -0.62 -4.60
N ALA A 126 19.96 -0.60 -4.39
CA ALA A 126 20.92 -1.12 -5.35
C ALA A 126 20.81 -2.64 -5.49
N ARG A 127 20.51 -3.35 -4.39
CA ARG A 127 20.22 -4.78 -4.43
C ARG A 127 18.91 -5.06 -5.17
N ILE A 128 17.88 -4.25 -4.93
CA ILE A 128 16.61 -4.36 -5.67
C ILE A 128 16.88 -4.20 -7.17
N GLU A 129 17.56 -3.12 -7.59
CA GLU A 129 17.82 -2.88 -9.01
C GLU A 129 18.62 -4.01 -9.67
N THR A 130 19.65 -4.51 -8.98
CA THR A 130 20.48 -5.62 -9.48
C THR A 130 19.68 -6.90 -9.73
N ASN A 131 18.65 -7.18 -8.91
CA ASN A 131 17.92 -8.43 -8.97
C ASN A 131 16.50 -8.32 -9.56
N ARG A 132 16.01 -7.09 -9.81
CA ARG A 132 14.62 -6.79 -10.19
C ARG A 132 14.12 -7.63 -11.35
N THR A 133 14.90 -7.72 -12.43
CA THR A 133 14.52 -8.49 -13.63
C THR A 133 14.31 -9.97 -13.30
N THR A 134 15.27 -10.60 -12.63
CA THR A 134 15.19 -12.02 -12.25
C THR A 134 14.03 -12.28 -11.29
N TRP A 135 13.79 -11.41 -10.32
CA TRP A 135 12.65 -11.59 -9.41
C TRP A 135 11.31 -11.46 -10.11
N LEU A 136 11.17 -10.54 -11.07
CA LEU A 136 9.95 -10.41 -11.88
C LEU A 136 9.71 -11.63 -12.77
N GLU A 137 10.76 -12.19 -13.37
CA GLU A 137 10.67 -13.42 -14.16
C GLU A 137 10.25 -14.61 -13.30
N ASN A 138 10.87 -14.79 -12.13
CA ASN A 138 10.52 -15.84 -11.18
C ASN A 138 9.07 -15.70 -10.69
N TRP A 139 8.62 -14.47 -10.41
CA TRP A 139 7.23 -14.21 -10.02
C TRP A 139 6.25 -14.60 -11.13
N ARG A 140 6.49 -14.17 -12.38
CA ARG A 140 5.65 -14.53 -13.53
C ARG A 140 5.58 -16.04 -13.75
N ALA A 141 6.70 -16.73 -13.65
CA ALA A 141 6.75 -18.18 -13.81
C ALA A 141 6.04 -18.94 -12.69
N ALA A 142 5.86 -18.33 -11.51
CA ALA A 142 5.12 -18.91 -10.39
C ALA A 142 3.63 -18.55 -10.38
N ALA A 143 3.26 -17.43 -11.00
CA ALA A 143 1.88 -16.94 -11.07
C ALA A 143 1.08 -17.59 -12.22
N LEU A 144 1.75 -17.86 -13.35
CA LEU A 144 1.23 -18.62 -14.50
C LEU A 144 1.20 -20.13 -14.22
#